data_AF-A0A9J7K5Q0-F1
#
_entry.id   AF-A0A9J7K5Q0-F1
#
_cell.length_a   1.000
_cell.length_b   1.000
_cell.length_c   1.000
_cell.angle_alpha   90.00
_cell.angle_beta   90.00
_cell.angle_gamma   90.00
#
_symmetry.space_group_name_H-M   'P 1'
#
loop_
_entity.id
_entity.type
_entity.pdbx_description
1 polymer ?
#
loop_
_entity_poly.entity_id
_entity_poly.type
_entity_poly.pdbx_seq_one_letter_code
_entity_poly.pdbx_strand_id
1 'polypeptide(L)'
;MRGEKTSPLSTIGLMELQEFEDDFTHSKFHGTVKAKKGKFIINGRAISILQNQDYSPNIKWGDAGTKHAVESTDAITTMEKSEPKWSREPKCHYLFTFYCPSMLVMGLNYKVRQ
;
A
#
# COMPACT_ATOMS: atom_id res chain seq x y z
N MET A 1 28.90 -23.30 14.56
CA MET A 1 27.83 -22.95 13.61
C MET A 1 27.21 -21.64 14.08
N ARG A 2 27.47 -20.54 13.37
CA ARG A 2 26.88 -19.24 13.71
C ARG A 2 25.44 -19.26 13.20
N GLY A 3 24.48 -19.30 14.13
CA GLY A 3 23.07 -19.11 13.82
C GLY A 3 22.89 -17.74 13.18
N GLU A 4 22.56 -17.74 11.90
CA GLU A 4 22.17 -16.53 11.18
C GLU A 4 20.84 -16.08 11.79
N LYS A 5 20.90 -15.01 12.60
CA LYS A 5 19.70 -14.39 13.15
C LYS A 5 18.96 -13.77 11.96
N THR A 6 17.95 -14.47 11.45
CA THR A 6 17.03 -13.91 10.48
C THR A 6 16.41 -12.67 11.11
N SER A 7 16.67 -11.51 10.51
CA SER A 7 16.10 -10.24 10.97
C SER A 7 14.56 -10.34 10.97
N PRO A 8 13.85 -9.64 11.88
CA PRO A 8 12.38 -9.59 11.83
C PRO A 8 11.85 -9.18 10.45
N LEU A 9 12.61 -8.33 9.75
CA LEU A 9 12.39 -7.91 8.36
C LEU A 9 12.38 -9.06 7.34
N SER A 10 13.19 -10.11 7.56
CA SER A 10 13.22 -11.27 6.66
C SER A 10 12.04 -12.20 6.85
N THR A 11 11.43 -12.25 8.04
CA THR A 11 10.26 -13.12 8.27
C THR A 11 8.98 -12.47 7.77
N ILE A 12 8.77 -11.19 8.05
CA ILE A 12 7.58 -10.46 7.60
C ILE A 12 7.59 -10.29 6.07
N GLY A 13 8.75 -9.94 5.49
CA GLY A 13 8.87 -9.81 4.03
C GLY A 13 8.72 -11.12 3.28
N LEU A 14 8.86 -12.28 3.93
CA LEU A 14 8.57 -13.59 3.34
C LEU A 14 7.08 -13.94 3.43
N MET A 15 6.41 -13.63 4.54
CA MET A 15 4.97 -13.84 4.69
C MET A 15 4.18 -12.97 3.70
N GLU A 16 4.49 -11.67 3.60
CA GLU A 16 3.84 -10.76 2.65
C GLU A 16 4.05 -11.19 1.18
N LEU A 17 5.23 -11.73 0.88
CA LEU A 17 5.54 -12.22 -0.47
C LEU A 17 4.76 -13.51 -0.79
N GLN A 18 4.63 -14.41 0.19
CA GLN A 18 3.84 -15.63 0.03
C GLN A 18 2.35 -15.32 -0.16
N GLU A 19 1.79 -14.40 0.63
CA GLU A 19 0.40 -13.96 0.50
C GLU A 19 0.12 -13.31 -0.86
N PHE A 20 1.09 -12.56 -1.40
CA PHE A 20 0.96 -11.96 -2.73
C PHE A 20 1.08 -13.01 -3.86
N GLU A 21 1.92 -14.04 -3.69
CA GLU A 21 2.10 -15.09 -4.69
C GLU A 21 0.92 -16.06 -4.75
N ASP A 22 0.38 -16.43 -3.59
CA ASP A 22 -0.64 -17.47 -3.46
C ASP A 22 -1.85 -16.96 -2.64
N ASP A 23 -2.91 -16.54 -3.36
CA ASP A 23 -4.19 -16.16 -2.75
C ASP A 23 -5.22 -17.30 -2.87
N PHE A 24 -5.93 -17.61 -1.79
CA PHE A 24 -6.92 -18.70 -1.77
C PHE A 24 -8.13 -18.43 -2.69
N THR A 25 -8.52 -17.17 -2.82
CA THR A 25 -9.72 -16.76 -3.56
C THR A 25 -9.42 -16.49 -5.05
N HIS A 26 -8.24 -15.93 -5.32
CA HIS A 26 -7.82 -15.45 -6.65
C HIS A 26 -6.78 -16.33 -7.31
N SER A 27 -6.40 -17.45 -6.68
CA SER A 27 -5.35 -18.36 -7.15
C SER A 27 -3.97 -17.71 -7.22
N LYS A 28 -2.99 -18.44 -7.77
CA LYS A 28 -1.61 -17.96 -7.87
C LYS A 28 -1.48 -16.73 -8.77
N PHE A 29 -0.63 -15.79 -8.37
CA PHE A 29 -0.24 -14.69 -9.23
C PHE A 29 0.62 -15.20 -10.40
N HIS A 30 0.19 -14.94 -11.63
CA HIS A 30 0.83 -15.46 -12.85
C HIS A 30 2.04 -14.62 -13.33
N GLY A 31 2.65 -13.85 -12.43
CA GLY A 31 3.81 -13.01 -12.72
C GLY A 31 5.03 -13.40 -11.90
N THR A 32 6.03 -12.52 -11.89
CA THR A 32 7.24 -12.72 -11.09
C THR A 32 7.26 -11.78 -9.90
N VAL A 33 7.52 -12.31 -8.71
CA VAL A 33 7.58 -11.56 -7.46
C VAL A 33 8.88 -11.96 -6.75
N LYS A 34 9.65 -10.98 -6.29
CA LYS A 34 10.91 -11.22 -5.56
C LYS A 34 11.14 -10.14 -4.52
N ALA A 35 11.56 -10.52 -3.31
CA ALA A 35 12.07 -9.56 -2.33
C ALA A 35 13.56 -9.31 -2.57
N LYS A 36 13.96 -8.05 -2.78
CA LYS A 36 15.38 -7.67 -2.93
C LYS A 36 15.63 -6.31 -2.29
N LYS A 37 16.56 -6.27 -1.33
CA LYS A 37 17.00 -5.03 -0.65
C LYS A 37 15.84 -4.21 -0.03
N GLY A 38 14.89 -4.88 0.62
CA GLY A 38 13.73 -4.21 1.25
C GLY A 38 12.68 -3.68 0.28
N LYS A 39 12.68 -4.15 -0.97
CA LYS A 39 11.67 -3.84 -1.99
C LYS A 39 11.11 -5.11 -2.59
N PHE A 40 9.87 -5.07 -3.05
CA PHE A 40 9.34 -6.10 -3.95
C PHE A 40 9.67 -5.75 -5.40
N ILE A 41 10.11 -6.74 -6.16
CA ILE A 41 10.29 -6.65 -7.59
C ILE A 41 9.17 -7.44 -8.24
N ILE A 42 8.15 -6.76 -8.75
CA ILE A 42 6.98 -7.35 -9.40
C ILE A 42 7.07 -7.12 -10.90
N ASN A 43 7.17 -8.20 -11.67
CA ASN A 43 7.34 -8.13 -13.14
C ASN A 43 8.48 -7.18 -13.56
N GLY A 44 9.60 -7.23 -12.82
CA GLY A 44 10.78 -6.39 -13.05
C GLY A 44 10.70 -4.96 -12.50
N ARG A 45 9.56 -4.55 -11.91
CA ARG A 45 9.36 -3.21 -11.35
C ARG A 45 9.54 -3.22 -9.83
N ALA A 46 10.33 -2.28 -9.31
CA ALA A 46 10.58 -2.17 -7.88
C ALA A 46 9.47 -1.39 -7.17
N ILE A 47 8.96 -1.96 -6.09
CA ILE A 47 7.94 -1.41 -5.18
C ILE A 47 8.60 -1.28 -3.81
N SER A 48 8.61 -0.07 -3.27
CA SER A 48 9.15 0.20 -1.94
C SER A 48 8.17 -0.28 -0.87
N ILE A 49 8.68 -1.02 0.12
CA ILE A 49 7.89 -1.45 1.28
C ILE A 49 8.30 -0.55 2.45
N LEU A 50 7.31 0.01 3.13
CA LEU A 50 7.52 0.83 4.32
C LEU A 50 6.74 0.19 5.46
N GLN A 51 7.45 -0.25 6.50
CA GLN A 51 6.82 -0.79 7.70
C GLN A 51 6.82 0.30 8.77
N ASN A 52 5.66 0.92 8.98
CA ASN A 52 5.45 1.86 10.07
C ASN A 52 4.31 1.33 10.95
N GLN A 53 4.61 1.15 12.22
CA GLN A 53 3.67 0.63 13.22
C GLN A 53 2.64 1.68 13.65
N ASP A 54 3.02 2.95 13.56
CA ASP A 54 2.13 4.08 13.72
C ASP A 54 1.68 4.54 12.34
N TYR A 55 0.36 4.75 12.16
CA TYR A 55 -0.26 5.47 11.02
C TYR A 55 0.17 6.94 11.03
N SER A 56 1.47 7.16 10.99
CA SER A 56 2.15 8.39 11.30
C SER A 56 2.22 9.26 10.05
N PRO A 57 2.05 10.59 10.18
CA PRO A 57 2.28 11.55 9.10
C PRO A 57 3.68 11.52 8.47
N ASN A 58 4.58 10.71 9.01
CA ASN A 58 5.97 10.63 8.59
C ASN A 58 6.21 9.72 7.39
N ILE A 59 5.19 9.08 6.81
CA ILE A 59 5.37 8.36 5.53
C ILE A 59 5.66 9.39 4.44
N LYS A 60 6.90 9.41 3.95
CA LYS A 60 7.36 10.29 2.87
C LYS A 60 6.90 9.78 1.51
N TRP A 61 5.60 9.90 1.23
CA TRP A 61 5.00 9.50 -0.04
C TRP A 61 5.63 10.19 -1.26
N GLY A 62 6.08 11.45 -1.09
CA GLY A 62 6.80 12.20 -2.12
C GLY A 62 8.09 11.54 -2.60
N ASP A 63 8.86 10.90 -1.70
CA ASP A 63 10.13 10.22 -2.05
C ASP A 63 9.90 9.02 -2.97
N ALA A 64 8.70 8.42 -2.92
CA ALA A 64 8.30 7.33 -3.81
C ALA A 64 7.68 7.82 -5.14
N GLY A 65 7.51 9.13 -5.33
CA GLY A 65 6.85 9.71 -6.50
C GLY A 65 5.34 9.47 -6.54
N THR A 66 4.72 9.22 -5.39
CA THR A 66 3.30 8.86 -5.27
C THR A 66 2.40 10.04 -5.66
N LYS A 67 1.53 9.83 -6.65
CA LYS A 67 0.51 10.84 -7.03
C LYS A 67 -0.81 10.63 -6.30
N HIS A 68 -1.12 9.36 -6.03
CA HIS A 68 -2.36 8.90 -5.42
C HIS A 68 -2.04 7.88 -4.36
N ALA A 69 -2.68 8.02 -3.19
CA ALA A 69 -2.60 7.02 -2.12
C ALA A 69 -3.98 6.37 -1.93
N VAL A 70 -3.95 5.07 -1.65
CA VAL A 70 -5.13 4.25 -1.37
C VAL A 70 -5.09 3.89 0.10
N GLU A 71 -6.15 4.23 0.84
CA GLU A 71 -6.31 3.78 2.23
C GLU A 71 -7.19 2.54 2.26
N SER A 72 -6.60 1.41 2.67
CA SER A 72 -7.27 0.10 2.78
C SER A 72 -7.13 -0.53 4.17
N THR A 73 -6.72 0.26 5.17
CA THR A 73 -6.51 -0.23 6.55
C THR A 73 -7.72 -0.02 7.46
N ASP A 74 -8.72 0.72 6.98
CA ASP A 74 -9.90 1.17 7.73
C ASP A 74 -9.60 1.98 9.01
N ALA A 75 -8.34 2.33 9.28
CA ALA A 75 -7.97 3.16 10.42
C ALA A 75 -8.24 4.67 10.19
N ILE A 76 -8.32 5.09 8.92
CA ILE A 76 -8.50 6.49 8.52
C ILE A 76 -9.73 6.60 7.62
N THR A 77 -10.90 6.78 8.23
CA THR A 77 -12.21 6.72 7.53
C THR A 77 -12.85 8.07 7.25
N THR A 78 -12.26 9.18 7.71
CA THR A 78 -12.78 10.53 7.50
C THR A 78 -11.69 11.46 6.96
N MET A 79 -12.07 12.44 6.13
CA MET A 79 -11.12 13.43 5.62
C MET A 79 -10.44 14.22 6.74
N GLU A 80 -11.18 14.58 7.78
CA GLU A 80 -10.63 15.28 8.94
C GLU A 80 -9.55 14.46 9.68
N LYS A 81 -9.67 13.13 9.70
CA LYS A 81 -8.65 12.24 10.27
C LYS A 81 -7.47 12.01 9.32
N SER A 82 -7.63 12.26 8.01
CA SER A 82 -6.55 12.11 7.02
C SER A 82 -5.70 13.36 6.88
N GLU A 83 -6.29 14.56 6.99
CA GLU A 83 -5.57 15.84 6.81
C GLU A 83 -4.31 16.01 7.68
N PRO A 84 -4.31 15.69 8.99
CA PRO A 84 -3.11 15.82 9.83
C PRO A 84 -2.10 14.68 9.61
N LYS A 85 -2.57 13.52 9.14
CA LYS A 85 -1.77 12.29 8.98
C LYS A 85 -1.16 12.19 7.58
N TRP A 86 -1.58 12.99 6.61
CA TRP A 86 -1.20 12.85 5.22
C TRP A 86 -0.61 14.20 4.80
N SER A 87 0.71 14.35 4.99
CA SER A 87 1.40 15.60 4.68
C SER A 87 1.31 15.91 3.18
N ARG A 88 0.27 16.62 2.72
CA ARG A 88 0.13 17.32 1.41
C ARG A 88 0.62 16.64 0.10
N GLU A 89 1.01 15.37 0.10
CA GLU A 89 1.89 14.79 -0.93
C GLU A 89 1.39 13.49 -1.57
N PRO A 90 0.09 13.18 -1.46
CA PRO A 90 -0.63 12.79 -2.67
C PRO A 90 -1.59 13.89 -3.13
N LYS A 91 -1.70 14.09 -4.45
CA LYS A 91 -2.61 15.09 -5.04
C LYS A 91 -4.08 14.65 -4.97
N CYS A 92 -4.33 13.34 -4.90
CA CYS A 92 -5.67 12.78 -4.77
C CYS A 92 -5.63 11.50 -3.91
N HIS A 93 -6.65 11.33 -3.08
CA HIS A 93 -6.76 10.24 -2.11
C HIS A 93 -7.96 9.37 -2.45
N TYR A 94 -7.76 8.06 -2.52
CA TYR A 94 -8.83 7.10 -2.69
C TYR A 94 -9.05 6.37 -1.37
N LEU A 95 -10.13 6.75 -0.67
CA LEU A 95 -10.59 6.05 0.51
C LEU A 95 -11.66 5.04 0.07
N PHE A 96 -11.41 3.75 0.32
CA PHE A 96 -12.35 2.68 -0.07
C PHE A 96 -13.49 2.46 0.93
N THR A 97 -13.55 3.24 2.01
CA THR A 97 -14.50 3.02 3.10
C THR A 97 -15.81 3.78 2.89
N PHE A 98 -16.90 3.20 3.37
CA PHE A 98 -18.28 3.68 3.17
C PHE A 98 -18.59 5.03 3.83
N TYR A 99 -17.70 5.56 4.67
CA TYR A 99 -17.96 6.73 5.50
C TYR A 99 -17.46 8.05 4.89
N CYS A 100 -17.02 8.04 3.62
CA CYS A 100 -16.59 9.25 2.94
C CYS A 100 -17.81 9.99 2.32
N PRO A 101 -18.13 11.22 2.76
CA PRO A 101 -19.33 11.95 2.30
C PRO A 101 -19.30 12.30 0.79
N SER A 102 -18.14 12.20 0.14
CA SER A 102 -17.94 12.41 -1.30
C SER A 102 -17.66 11.10 -2.04
N MET A 103 -18.46 10.06 -1.80
CA MET A 103 -18.27 8.76 -2.46
C MET A 103 -18.47 8.88 -3.98
N LEU A 104 -17.50 8.33 -4.73
CA LEU A 104 -17.54 8.25 -6.18
C LEU A 104 -17.66 6.78 -6.59
N VAL A 105 -18.69 6.48 -7.38
CA VAL A 105 -18.94 5.17 -7.97
C VAL A 105 -18.72 5.28 -9.48
N MET A 106 -17.78 4.47 -9.97
CA MET A 106 -17.48 4.35 -11.39
C MET A 106 -18.74 3.95 -12.16
N GLY A 107 -19.09 4.71 -13.20
CA GLY A 107 -20.28 4.43 -14.03
C GLY A 107 -21.61 4.98 -13.50
N LEU A 108 -21.65 5.55 -12.28
CA LEU A 108 -22.84 6.25 -11.76
C LEU A 108 -22.62 7.77 -11.70
N ASN A 109 -21.78 8.22 -10.77
CA ASN A 109 -21.54 9.66 -10.53
C ASN A 109 -20.11 10.10 -10.87
N TYR A 110 -19.18 9.15 -11.07
CA TYR A 110 -17.84 9.47 -11.57
C TYR A 110 -17.86 9.70 -13.08
N LYS A 111 -17.55 10.93 -13.50
CA LYS A 111 -17.35 11.29 -14.91
C LYS A 111 -15.87 11.23 -15.25
N VAL A 112 -15.50 10.34 -16.17
CA VAL A 112 -14.17 10.37 -16.77
C VAL A 112 -14.08 11.65 -17.61
N ARG A 113 -13.15 12.54 -17.29
CA ARG A 113 -12.84 13.68 -18.16
C ARG A 113 -12.35 13.12 -19.50
N GLN A 114 -13.10 13.40 -20.56
CA GLN A 114 -12.63 13.24 -21.94
C GLN A 114 -11.65 14.36 -22.29
#